data_AF-A0A8T4MPJ8-F1
#
_entry.id   AF-A0A8T4MPJ8-F1
#
_cell.length_a   1.000
_cell.length_b   1.000
_cell.length_c   1.000
_cell.angle_alpha   90.00
_cell.angle_beta   90.00
_cell.angle_gamma   90.00
#
_symmetry.space_group_name_H-M   'P 1'
#
loop_
_entity.id
_entity.type
_entity.pdbx_description
1 polymer ?
#
loop_
_entity_poly.entity_id
_entity_poly.type
_entity_poly.pdbx_seq_one_letter_code
_entity_poly.pdbx_strand_id
1 'polypeptide(L)'
;MSSALDIIRREHEKIFDILSEICSFLDEEEIDSLAIANLLHDFGIIWNSHELREERIFAEKNRAGGFPEETMLVEQHRELRGHWMILQEAIGSGDEEKIRVALDTDGRMLIDKFRKHIQFEEEYFDSNKH
;
A
#
# COMPACT_ATOMS: atom_id res chain seq x y z
N MET A 1 0.66 6.17 25.67
CA MET A 1 0.68 5.06 24.69
C MET A 1 -0.08 5.55 23.47
N SER A 2 0.45 5.35 22.25
CA SER A 2 -0.31 5.60 21.02
C SER A 2 -1.50 4.63 20.98
N SER A 3 -2.67 5.09 20.54
CA SER A 3 -3.78 4.20 20.24
C SER A 3 -3.46 3.32 19.03
N ALA A 4 -4.19 2.22 18.83
CA ALA A 4 -4.02 1.37 17.65
C ALA A 4 -4.22 2.16 16.33
N LEU A 5 -5.17 3.11 16.33
CA LEU A 5 -5.43 4.00 15.20
C LEU A 5 -4.29 4.98 14.94
N ASP A 6 -3.64 5.51 15.98
CA ASP A 6 -2.47 6.38 15.81
C ASP A 6 -1.28 5.63 15.17
N ILE A 7 -1.21 4.31 15.34
CA ILE A 7 -0.18 3.49 14.70
C ILE A 7 -0.51 3.31 13.22
N ILE A 8 -1.76 2.99 12.88
CA ILE A 8 -2.26 2.88 11.51
C ILE A 8 -1.99 4.17 10.72
N ARG A 9 -2.31 5.34 11.30
CA ARG A 9 -2.04 6.65 10.67
C ARG A 9 -0.57 6.87 10.34
N ARG A 10 0.33 6.49 11.24
CA ARG A 10 1.78 6.60 11.00
C ARG A 10 2.27 5.59 9.97
N GLU A 11 1.64 4.42 9.88
CA GLU A 11 1.92 3.45 8.83
C GLU A 11 1.45 4.00 7.46
N HIS A 12 0.29 4.66 7.38
CA HIS A 12 -0.18 5.36 6.18
C HIS A 12 0.80 6.43 5.69
N GLU A 13 1.29 7.28 6.58
CA GLU A 13 2.31 8.30 6.25
C GLU A 13 3.55 7.67 5.63
N LYS A 14 4.08 6.60 6.25
CA LYS A 14 5.25 5.88 5.73
C LYS A 14 5.00 5.22 4.38
N ILE A 15 3.83 4.62 4.21
CA ILE A 15 3.42 4.03 2.93
C ILE A 15 3.42 5.11 1.85
N PHE A 16 2.88 6.30 2.13
CA PHE A 16 2.89 7.41 1.17
C PHE A 16 4.28 7.91 0.83
N ASP A 17 5.17 8.01 1.83
CA ASP A 17 6.55 8.44 1.60
C ASP A 17 7.26 7.48 0.64
N ILE A 18 7.18 6.18 0.89
CA ILE A 18 7.81 5.15 0.05
C ILE A 18 7.19 5.10 -1.35
N LEU A 19 5.86 5.16 -1.45
CA LEU A 19 5.16 5.19 -2.73
C LEU A 19 5.50 6.43 -3.55
N SER A 20 5.72 7.58 -2.91
CA SER A 20 6.15 8.81 -3.57
C SER A 20 7.59 8.70 -4.07
N GLU A 21 8.47 8.06 -3.29
CA GLU A 21 9.85 7.79 -3.68
C GLU A 21 9.94 6.80 -4.85
N ILE A 22 9.14 5.72 -4.86
CA ILE A 22 9.03 4.82 -6.02
C ILE A 22 8.61 5.59 -7.28
N CYS A 23 7.72 6.57 -7.12
CA CYS A 23 7.22 7.38 -8.22
C CYS A 23 8.29 8.34 -8.78
N SER A 24 9.24 8.81 -7.97
CA SER A 24 10.27 9.74 -8.48
C SER A 24 11.19 9.09 -9.50
N PHE A 25 11.37 7.75 -9.44
CA PHE A 25 12.13 7.01 -10.46
C PHE A 25 11.48 7.01 -11.84
N LEU A 26 10.19 7.34 -11.96
CA LEU A 26 9.53 7.48 -13.26
C LEU A 26 10.02 8.69 -14.03
N ASP A 27 10.51 9.71 -13.33
CA ASP A 27 10.99 10.95 -13.92
C ASP A 27 12.52 10.90 -14.19
N GLU A 28 13.18 9.79 -13.85
CA GLU A 28 14.62 9.60 -14.01
C GLU A 28 15.00 9.02 -15.39
N GLU A 29 16.08 9.57 -15.98
CA GLU A 29 16.62 9.12 -17.26
C GLU A 29 17.24 7.73 -17.17
N GLU A 30 17.83 7.37 -16.03
CA GLU A 30 18.37 6.05 -15.71
C GLU A 30 17.68 5.51 -14.45
N ILE A 31 17.31 4.23 -14.43
CA ILE A 31 16.67 3.62 -13.27
C ILE A 31 17.74 2.93 -12.42
N ASP A 32 17.87 3.35 -11.16
CA ASP A 32 18.60 2.57 -10.16
C ASP A 32 17.74 1.38 -9.69
N SER A 33 17.84 0.28 -10.43
CA SER A 33 17.10 -0.96 -10.15
C SER A 33 17.32 -1.51 -8.73
N LEU A 34 18.50 -1.27 -8.13
CA LEU A 34 18.79 -1.70 -6.76
C LEU A 34 18.06 -0.81 -5.75
N ALA A 35 18.05 0.50 -5.96
CA ALA A 35 17.30 1.43 -5.11
C ALA A 35 15.79 1.10 -5.13
N ILE A 36 15.21 0.89 -6.30
CA ILE A 36 13.78 0.53 -6.42
C ILE A 36 13.50 -0.84 -5.77
N ALA A 37 14.39 -1.82 -5.95
CA ALA A 37 14.24 -3.13 -5.32
C ALA A 37 14.19 -3.02 -3.78
N ASN A 38 15.06 -2.20 -3.20
CA ASN A 38 15.08 -1.97 -1.76
C ASN A 38 13.80 -1.27 -1.29
N LEU A 39 13.32 -0.27 -2.05
CA LEU A 39 12.06 0.44 -1.73
C LEU A 39 10.84 -0.47 -1.79
N LEU A 40 10.73 -1.33 -2.83
CA LEU A 40 9.62 -2.28 -2.92
C LEU A 40 9.67 -3.35 -1.83
N HIS A 41 10.87 -3.74 -1.39
CA HIS A 41 11.05 -4.64 -0.26
C HIS A 41 10.56 -4.00 1.04
N ASP A 42 10.99 -2.76 1.31
CA ASP A 42 10.61 -2.03 2.52
C ASP A 42 9.11 -1.70 2.56
N PHE A 43 8.55 -1.30 1.40
CA PHE A 43 7.11 -1.19 1.20
C PHE A 43 6.41 -2.51 1.56
N GLY A 44 6.89 -3.64 1.04
CA GLY A 44 6.31 -4.95 1.32
C GLY A 44 6.32 -5.32 2.80
N ILE A 45 7.39 -5.01 3.53
CA ILE A 45 7.45 -5.25 4.98
C ILE A 45 6.39 -4.43 5.71
N ILE A 46 6.30 -3.13 5.39
CA ILE A 46 5.37 -2.21 6.05
C ILE A 46 3.92 -2.61 5.71
N TRP A 47 3.63 -2.83 4.44
CA TRP A 47 2.29 -3.16 3.97
C TRP A 47 1.77 -4.46 4.60
N ASN A 48 2.56 -5.53 4.60
CA ASN A 48 2.12 -6.79 5.20
C ASN A 48 1.85 -6.64 6.71
N SER A 49 2.67 -5.87 7.42
CA SER A 49 2.43 -5.60 8.85
C SER A 49 1.19 -4.75 9.08
N HIS A 50 0.94 -3.80 8.20
CA HIS A 50 -0.20 -2.89 8.24
C HIS A 50 -1.52 -3.62 8.01
N GLU A 51 -1.63 -4.38 6.91
CA GLU A 51 -2.80 -5.17 6.55
C GLU A 51 -3.21 -6.14 7.68
N LEU A 52 -2.24 -6.84 8.28
CA LEU A 52 -2.51 -7.73 9.43
C LEU A 52 -3.08 -6.99 10.65
N ARG A 53 -2.66 -5.74 10.86
CA ARG A 53 -3.15 -4.90 11.97
C ARG A 53 -4.57 -4.42 11.67
N GLU A 54 -4.82 -4.02 10.44
CA GLU A 54 -6.14 -3.63 9.96
C GLU A 54 -7.14 -4.75 10.06
N GLU A 55 -6.85 -5.93 9.52
CA GLU A 55 -7.69 -7.12 9.61
C GLU A 55 -8.09 -7.40 11.06
N ARG A 56 -7.15 -7.24 12.01
CA ARG A 56 -7.44 -7.42 13.44
C ARG A 56 -8.39 -6.35 13.98
N ILE A 57 -8.16 -5.07 13.66
CA ILE A 57 -9.01 -3.95 14.09
C ILE A 57 -10.42 -4.11 13.52
N PHE A 58 -10.52 -4.42 12.22
CA PHE A 58 -11.79 -4.61 11.53
C PHE A 58 -12.53 -5.84 12.02
N ALA A 59 -11.85 -6.97 12.27
CA ALA A 59 -12.47 -8.16 12.87
C ALA A 59 -13.04 -7.89 14.28
N GLU A 60 -12.34 -7.11 15.11
CA GLU A 60 -12.83 -6.70 16.43
C GLU A 60 -14.09 -5.83 16.31
N LYS A 61 -14.13 -4.88 15.36
CA LYS A 61 -15.31 -4.06 15.08
C LYS A 61 -16.47 -4.85 14.46
N ASN A 62 -16.17 -5.85 13.64
CA ASN A 62 -17.21 -6.69 13.00
C ASN A 62 -17.95 -7.57 13.99
N ARG A 63 -17.24 -8.12 15.00
CA ARG A 63 -17.90 -8.82 16.11
C ARG A 63 -18.85 -7.93 16.91
N ALA A 64 -18.65 -6.62 16.87
CA ALA A 64 -19.54 -5.63 17.46
C ALA A 64 -20.71 -5.21 16.53
N GLY A 65 -20.83 -5.82 15.34
CA GLY A 65 -21.93 -5.61 14.38
C GLY A 65 -21.72 -4.47 13.38
N GLY A 66 -20.47 -4.02 13.17
CA GLY A 66 -20.20 -2.69 12.60
C GLY A 66 -19.56 -2.57 11.21
N PHE A 67 -19.17 -3.62 10.49
CA PHE A 67 -18.45 -3.43 9.21
C PHE A 67 -19.06 -4.20 8.02
N PRO A 68 -20.09 -3.63 7.36
CA PRO A 68 -20.64 -4.19 6.11
C PRO A 68 -19.65 -4.16 4.92
N GLU A 69 -18.45 -3.59 5.11
CA GLU A 69 -17.46 -3.31 4.07
C GLU A 69 -16.20 -4.20 4.15
N GLU A 70 -16.16 -5.21 5.04
CA GLU A 70 -15.00 -6.12 5.15
C GLU A 70 -14.68 -6.81 3.82
N THR A 71 -15.70 -7.22 3.07
CA THR A 71 -15.49 -7.79 1.73
C THR A 71 -14.89 -6.76 0.76
N MET A 72 -15.28 -5.49 0.86
CA MET A 72 -14.71 -4.44 0.01
C MET A 72 -13.24 -4.17 0.37
N LEU A 73 -12.90 -4.14 1.65
CA LEU A 73 -11.54 -3.92 2.13
C LEU A 73 -10.60 -5.07 1.71
N VAL A 74 -11.03 -6.32 1.90
CA VAL A 74 -10.27 -7.51 1.48
C VAL A 74 -10.05 -7.53 -0.04
N GLU A 75 -11.06 -7.14 -0.82
CA GLU A 75 -10.92 -7.08 -2.28
C GLU A 75 -9.99 -5.91 -2.71
N GLN A 76 -10.00 -4.77 -2.01
CA GLN A 76 -9.04 -3.69 -2.22
C GLN A 76 -7.61 -4.14 -1.90
N HIS A 77 -7.37 -4.80 -0.76
CA HIS A 77 -6.06 -5.35 -0.40
C HIS A 77 -5.55 -6.37 -1.43
N ARG A 78 -6.42 -7.24 -1.94
CA ARG A 78 -6.10 -8.20 -3.01
C ARG A 78 -5.67 -7.50 -4.29
N GLU A 79 -6.41 -6.47 -4.70
CA GLU A 79 -6.09 -5.70 -5.90
C GLU A 79 -4.73 -5.00 -5.77
N LEU A 80 -4.46 -4.37 -4.62
CA LEU A 80 -3.17 -3.74 -4.30
C LEU A 80 -2.02 -4.76 -4.34
N ARG A 81 -2.21 -5.95 -3.78
CA ARG A 81 -1.23 -7.05 -3.84
C ARG A 81 -0.94 -7.48 -5.29
N GLY A 82 -1.93 -7.47 -6.17
CA GLY A 82 -1.76 -7.81 -7.58
C GLY A 82 -0.76 -6.88 -8.28
N HIS A 83 -0.94 -5.57 -8.15
CA HIS A 83 -0.03 -4.58 -8.73
C HIS A 83 1.38 -4.67 -8.12
N TRP A 84 1.47 -4.86 -6.79
CA TRP A 84 2.76 -5.03 -6.11
C TRP A 84 3.54 -6.25 -6.62
N MET A 85 2.86 -7.39 -6.86
CA MET A 85 3.49 -8.59 -7.41
C MET A 85 4.07 -8.37 -8.81
N ILE A 86 3.37 -7.62 -9.67
CA ILE A 86 3.87 -7.31 -11.03
C ILE A 86 5.15 -6.49 -10.94
N LEU A 87 5.20 -5.51 -10.04
CA LEU A 87 6.41 -4.71 -9.80
C LEU A 87 7.57 -5.58 -9.30
N GLN A 88 7.31 -6.50 -8.36
CA GLN A 88 8.32 -7.42 -7.87
C GLN A 88 8.87 -8.35 -8.98
N GLU A 89 8.00 -8.85 -9.85
CA GLU A 89 8.40 -9.68 -10.98
C GLU A 89 9.26 -8.90 -11.98
N ALA A 90 8.86 -7.67 -12.31
CA ALA A 90 9.61 -6.81 -13.21
C ALA A 90 11.01 -6.51 -12.67
N ILE A 91 11.13 -6.16 -11.38
CA ILE A 91 12.44 -5.94 -10.74
C ILE A 91 13.27 -7.23 -10.70
N GLY A 92 12.65 -8.36 -10.34
CA GLY A 92 13.32 -9.65 -10.29
C GLY A 92 13.88 -10.12 -11.64
N SER A 93 13.37 -9.57 -12.74
CA SER A 93 13.86 -9.87 -14.09
C SER A 93 15.19 -9.20 -14.42
N GLY A 94 15.53 -8.09 -13.75
CA GLY A 94 16.71 -7.27 -14.06
C GLY A 94 16.65 -6.55 -15.42
N ASP A 95 15.51 -6.59 -16.10
CA ASP A 95 15.28 -5.97 -17.41
C ASP A 95 14.75 -4.55 -17.21
N GLU A 96 15.61 -3.55 -17.47
CA GLU A 96 15.29 -2.13 -17.23
C GLU A 96 14.04 -1.67 -18.01
N GLU A 97 13.82 -2.17 -19.23
CA GLU A 97 12.64 -1.80 -20.01
C GLU A 97 11.37 -2.34 -19.34
N LYS A 98 11.39 -3.59 -18.86
CA LYS A 98 10.26 -4.14 -18.09
C LYS A 98 10.02 -3.41 -16.80
N ILE A 99 11.09 -3.02 -16.09
CA ILE A 99 10.98 -2.25 -14.84
C ILE A 99 10.30 -0.91 -15.12
N ARG A 100 10.73 -0.18 -16.16
CA ARG A 100 10.10 1.08 -16.58
C ARG A 100 8.63 0.91 -16.90
N VAL A 101 8.29 -0.06 -17.73
CA VAL A 101 6.90 -0.31 -18.13
C VAL A 101 6.04 -0.66 -16.91
N ALA A 102 6.53 -1.53 -16.02
CA ALA A 102 5.78 -1.92 -14.83
C ALA A 102 5.61 -0.75 -13.85
N LEU A 103 6.62 0.08 -13.66
CA LEU A 103 6.50 1.29 -12.82
C LEU A 103 5.49 2.28 -13.41
N ASP A 104 5.53 2.52 -14.72
CA ASP A 104 4.66 3.52 -15.36
C ASP A 104 3.19 3.05 -15.39
N THR A 105 2.96 1.75 -15.45
CA THR A 105 1.62 1.16 -15.43
C THR A 105 1.19 0.78 -14.01
N ASP A 106 1.67 -0.36 -13.50
CA ASP A 106 1.32 -0.90 -12.20
C ASP A 106 1.80 -0.04 -11.03
N GLY A 107 2.95 0.63 -11.15
CA GLY A 107 3.43 1.55 -10.11
C GLY A 107 2.49 2.75 -9.91
N ARG A 108 2.10 3.43 -11.00
CA ARG A 108 1.11 4.52 -10.94
C ARG A 108 -0.24 4.03 -10.42
N MET A 109 -0.72 2.89 -10.90
CA MET A 109 -1.99 2.31 -10.46
C MET A 109 -1.99 1.93 -8.98
N LEU A 110 -0.91 1.31 -8.50
CA LEU A 110 -0.72 0.95 -7.09
C LEU A 110 -0.84 2.20 -6.20
N ILE A 111 -0.15 3.28 -6.57
CA ILE A 111 -0.13 4.53 -5.80
C ILE A 111 -1.52 5.17 -5.74
N ASP A 112 -2.17 5.31 -6.89
CA ASP A 112 -3.50 5.92 -6.96
C ASP A 112 -4.55 5.11 -6.18
N LYS A 113 -4.45 3.78 -6.20
CA LYS A 113 -5.32 2.91 -5.40
C LYS A 113 -5.01 3.00 -3.92
N PHE A 114 -3.74 3.00 -3.53
CA PHE A 114 -3.34 3.19 -2.13
C PHE A 114 -3.85 4.51 -1.56
N ARG A 115 -3.73 5.61 -2.33
CA ARG A 115 -4.26 6.92 -1.94
C ARG A 115 -5.76 6.87 -1.63
N LYS A 116 -6.53 6.25 -2.52
CA LYS A 116 -7.99 6.12 -2.35
C LYS A 116 -8.35 5.20 -1.18
N HIS A 117 -7.61 4.11 -1.02
CA HIS A 117 -7.81 3.14 0.06
C HIS A 117 -7.56 3.79 1.43
N ILE A 118 -6.40 4.40 1.62
CA ILE A 118 -6.05 5.11 2.85
C ILE A 118 -7.04 6.25 3.13
N GLN A 119 -7.41 7.04 2.12
CA GLN A 119 -8.39 8.11 2.29
C GLN A 119 -9.73 7.56 2.81
N PHE A 120 -10.22 6.48 2.20
CA PHE A 120 -11.45 5.82 2.61
C PHE A 120 -11.37 5.32 4.07
N GLU A 121 -10.25 4.74 4.47
CA GLU A 121 -10.02 4.27 5.85
C GLU A 121 -9.98 5.42 6.85
N GLU A 122 -9.29 6.51 6.53
CA GLU A 122 -9.28 7.71 7.39
C GLU A 122 -10.67 8.31 7.56
N GLU A 123 -11.44 8.43 6.47
CA GLU A 123 -12.83 8.90 6.50
C GLU A 123 -13.71 7.99 7.38
N TYR A 124 -13.51 6.68 7.27
CA TYR A 124 -14.19 5.69 8.12
C TYR A 124 -13.78 5.81 9.59
N PHE A 125 -12.49 5.94 9.89
CA PHE A 125 -11.98 6.06 11.26
C PHE A 125 -12.46 7.34 11.94
N ASP A 126 -12.54 8.44 11.20
CA ASP A 126 -13.05 9.71 11.73
C ASP A 126 -14.57 9.70 11.92
N SER A 127 -15.31 9.04 11.03
CA SER A 127 -16.78 8.92 11.13
C SER A 127 -17.25 8.00 12.27
N ASN A 128 -16.39 7.07 12.70
CA ASN A 128 -16.70 6.06 13.72
C ASN A 128 -15.93 6.27 15.03
N LYS A 129 -15.73 7.53 15.43
CA LYS A 129 -15.05 7.96 16.68
C LYS A 129 -15.90 7.83 17.96
N HIS A 130 -17.06 7.17 17.91
CA HIS A 130 -18.02 7.07 19.02
C HIS A 130 -18.11 5.65 19.61
#